data_AF-A0A7L3H1A9-F1
#
_entry.id   AF-A0A7L3H1A9-F1
#
_cell.length_a   1.000
_cell.length_b   1.000
_cell.length_c   1.000
_cell.angle_alpha   90.00
_cell.angle_beta   90.00
_cell.angle_gamma   90.00
#
_symmetry.space_group_name_H-M   'P 1'
#
loop_
_entity.id
_entity.type
_entity.pdbx_description
1 polymer ?
#
loop_
_entity_poly.entity_id
_entity_poly.type
_entity_poly.pdbx_seq_one_letter_code
_entity_poly.pdbx_strand_id
1 'polypeptide(L)'
;VIYKFDYVFAENGTVQYKNGQLVSKQAIQDHLGEELLQDLINFCLNYMALLKLPKKRGTFIEFRNGMLNISPIGRSCTPEERIEFSELDKKERIREKFVAALQREFAGKGLRFSRGGMISFDVFPEGWDKRYCLNVLDDERFDTIHFFGNETTP
;
A
#
# COMPACT_ATOMS: atom_id res chain seq x y z
N VAL A 1 -1.21 20.95 1.05
CA VAL A 1 -0.44 20.27 -0.04
C VAL A 1 -1.17 20.40 -1.36
N ILE A 2 -2.47 20.09 -1.43
CA ILE A 2 -3.28 20.15 -2.67
C ILE A 2 -3.32 21.50 -3.40
N TYR A 3 -3.07 22.63 -2.72
CA TYR A 3 -2.99 23.96 -3.33
C TYR A 3 -1.56 24.42 -3.65
N LYS A 4 -0.55 23.57 -3.41
CA LYS A 4 0.87 23.89 -3.65
C LYS A 4 1.38 23.35 -4.99
N PHE A 5 0.64 22.45 -5.62
CA PHE A 5 1.01 21.77 -6.85
C PHE A 5 -0.21 21.70 -7.77
N ASP A 6 0.01 21.80 -9.08
CA ASP A 6 -1.07 21.73 -10.07
C ASP A 6 -1.72 20.35 -10.08
N TYR A 7 -0.92 19.29 -9.87
CA TYR A 7 -1.38 17.91 -9.75
C TYR A 7 -0.93 17.31 -8.41
N VAL A 8 -1.85 16.65 -7.70
CA VAL A 8 -1.53 15.85 -6.53
C VAL A 8 -2.15 14.47 -6.67
N PHE A 9 -1.27 13.47 -6.80
CA PHE A 9 -1.62 12.06 -6.89
C PHE A 9 -1.33 11.39 -5.55
N ALA A 10 -2.38 11.14 -4.77
CA ALA A 10 -2.28 10.36 -3.54
C ALA A 10 -2.57 8.88 -3.83
N GLU A 11 -2.05 7.99 -2.98
CA GLU A 11 -2.30 6.53 -3.08
C GLU A 11 -1.97 5.97 -4.49
N ASN A 12 -0.77 6.27 -5.00
CA ASN A 12 -0.31 5.94 -6.36
C ASN A 12 -1.13 6.55 -7.51
N GLY A 13 -2.02 7.49 -7.22
CA GLY A 13 -2.89 8.12 -8.22
C GLY A 13 -4.31 7.57 -8.25
N THR A 14 -4.70 6.69 -7.31
CA THR A 14 -6.12 6.30 -7.19
C THR A 14 -6.96 7.44 -6.62
N VAL A 15 -6.34 8.43 -5.98
CA VAL A 15 -6.96 9.70 -5.59
C VAL A 15 -6.20 10.84 -6.25
N GLN A 16 -6.90 11.64 -7.04
CA GLN A 16 -6.27 12.63 -7.89
C GLN A 16 -6.88 14.01 -7.71
N TYR A 17 -6.00 14.99 -7.56
CA TYR A 17 -6.38 16.39 -7.52
C TYR A 17 -5.70 17.15 -8.65
N LYS A 18 -6.45 18.05 -9.30
CA LYS A 18 -5.94 19.04 -10.25
C LYS A 18 -6.39 20.42 -9.80
N ASN A 19 -5.46 21.37 -9.69
CA ASN A 19 -5.73 22.74 -9.25
C ASN A 19 -6.49 22.81 -7.91
N GLY A 20 -6.15 21.92 -6.97
CA GLY A 20 -6.81 21.81 -5.67
C GLY A 20 -8.21 21.19 -5.68
N GLN A 21 -8.73 20.76 -6.84
CA GLN A 21 -10.03 20.09 -6.97
C GLN A 21 -9.87 18.59 -7.18
N LEU A 22 -10.75 17.78 -6.59
CA LEU A 22 -10.77 16.33 -6.78
C LEU A 22 -11.23 16.01 -8.21
N VAL A 23 -10.41 15.28 -8.97
CA VAL A 23 -10.70 14.88 -10.35
C VAL A 23 -11.25 13.47 -10.40
N SER A 24 -10.57 12.54 -9.73
CA SER A 24 -10.97 11.13 -9.72
C SER A 24 -10.59 10.49 -8.39
N LYS A 25 -11.40 9.50 -8.03
CA LYS A 25 -11.20 8.66 -6.87
C LYS A 25 -11.63 7.25 -7.20
N GLN A 26 -10.72 6.30 -7.06
CA GLN A 26 -10.96 4.88 -7.28
C GLN A 26 -10.91 4.16 -5.95
N ALA A 27 -11.84 3.25 -5.75
CA ALA A 27 -11.96 2.47 -4.54
C ALA A 27 -11.61 1.01 -4.82
N ILE A 28 -10.75 0.44 -3.99
CA ILE A 28 -10.24 -0.93 -4.14
C ILE A 28 -11.37 -1.97 -4.10
N GLN A 29 -12.43 -1.71 -3.34
CA GLN A 29 -13.62 -2.57 -3.28
C GLN A 29 -14.40 -2.62 -4.59
N ASP A 30 -14.45 -1.52 -5.34
CA ASP A 30 -15.13 -1.48 -6.64
C ASP A 30 -14.35 -2.28 -7.69
N HIS A 31 -13.03 -2.39 -7.52
CA HIS A 31 -12.15 -3.10 -8.45
C HIS A 31 -12.00 -4.60 -8.12
N LEU A 32 -11.79 -4.95 -6.84
CA LEU A 32 -11.56 -6.33 -6.41
C LEU A 32 -12.85 -7.08 -6.05
N GLY A 33 -13.91 -6.36 -5.69
CA GLY A 33 -15.11 -6.92 -5.09
C GLY A 33 -14.95 -7.28 -3.60
N GLU A 34 -16.07 -7.30 -2.90
CA GLU A 34 -16.13 -7.56 -1.45
C GLU A 34 -15.67 -8.96 -1.05
N GLU A 35 -15.92 -9.97 -1.89
CA GLU A 35 -15.54 -11.37 -1.60
C GLU A 35 -14.02 -11.51 -1.48
N LEU A 36 -13.28 -11.07 -2.50
CA LEU A 36 -11.82 -11.13 -2.51
C LEU A 36 -11.20 -10.24 -1.42
N LEU A 37 -11.81 -9.09 -1.13
CA LEU A 37 -11.36 -8.21 -0.04
C LEU A 37 -11.51 -8.86 1.33
N GLN A 38 -12.66 -9.49 1.59
CA GLN A 38 -12.89 -10.18 2.85
C GLN A 38 -11.95 -11.37 3.01
N ASP A 39 -11.71 -12.16 1.95
CA ASP A 39 -10.72 -13.25 1.98
C ASP A 39 -9.32 -12.74 2.33
N LEU A 40 -8.88 -11.65 1.69
CA LEU A 40 -7.59 -11.02 1.94
C LEU A 40 -7.48 -10.52 3.39
N ILE A 41 -8.50 -9.82 3.89
CA ILE A 41 -8.56 -9.30 5.26
C ILE A 41 -8.55 -10.45 6.27
N ASN A 42 -9.38 -11.47 6.08
CA ASN A 42 -9.47 -12.63 6.95
C ASN A 42 -8.15 -13.40 7.01
N PHE A 43 -7.51 -13.62 5.87
CA PHE A 43 -6.18 -14.22 5.82
C PHE A 43 -5.17 -13.39 6.62
N CYS A 44 -5.14 -12.06 6.39
CA CYS A 44 -4.20 -11.19 7.10
C CYS A 44 -4.41 -11.20 8.62
N LEU A 45 -5.67 -11.13 9.07
CA LEU A 45 -6.01 -11.18 10.49
C LEU A 45 -5.60 -12.51 11.13
N ASN A 46 -5.92 -13.64 10.48
CA ASN A 46 -5.54 -14.97 10.96
C ASN A 46 -4.02 -15.14 11.02
N TYR A 47 -3.31 -14.72 9.97
CA TYR A 47 -1.85 -14.78 9.93
C TYR A 47 -1.23 -13.98 11.07
N MET A 48 -1.68 -12.72 11.26
CA MET A 48 -1.16 -11.86 12.32
C MET A 48 -1.54 -12.33 13.73
N ALA A 49 -2.68 -13.00 13.91
CA ALA A 49 -3.06 -13.56 15.20
C ALA A 49 -2.02 -14.59 15.70
N LEU A 50 -1.46 -15.39 14.80
CA LEU A 50 -0.48 -16.44 15.11
C LEU A 50 0.96 -15.92 15.28
N LEU A 51 1.28 -14.72 14.79
CA LEU A 51 2.61 -14.12 14.97
C LEU A 51 2.86 -13.75 16.43
N LYS A 52 3.95 -14.25 17.02
CA LYS A 52 4.44 -13.78 18.32
C LYS A 52 5.46 -12.67 18.09
N LEU A 53 5.14 -11.48 18.59
CA LEU A 53 6.01 -10.29 18.53
C LEU A 53 6.25 -9.78 19.96
N PRO A 54 7.37 -9.10 20.24
CA PRO A 54 7.58 -8.47 21.54
C PRO A 54 6.46 -7.51 21.92
N LYS A 55 5.91 -6.80 20.92
CA LYS A 55 4.81 -5.85 21.08
C LYS A 55 3.83 -5.98 19.92
N LYS A 56 2.54 -5.83 20.24
CA LYS A 56 1.45 -5.60 19.28
C LYS A 56 0.63 -4.42 19.78
N ARG A 57 0.13 -3.61 18.86
CA ARG A 57 -0.70 -2.43 19.14
C ARG A 57 -2.02 -2.58 18.42
N GLY A 58 -2.43 -1.60 17.63
CA GLY A 58 -3.66 -1.63 16.84
C GLY A 58 -3.45 -1.09 15.44
N THR A 59 -4.53 -1.07 14.66
CA THR A 59 -4.49 -0.69 13.23
C THR A 59 -3.52 -1.61 12.46
N PHE A 60 -3.79 -2.92 12.54
CA PHE A 60 -3.04 -3.96 11.84
C PHE A 60 -3.34 -3.97 10.34
N ILE A 61 -4.57 -3.60 9.98
CA ILE A 61 -5.04 -3.41 8.62
C ILE A 61 -5.61 -1.99 8.57
N GLU A 62 -5.08 -1.16 7.68
CA GLU A 62 -5.61 0.15 7.39
C GLU A 62 -6.16 0.12 5.96
N PHE A 63 -7.49 0.19 5.86
CA PHE A 63 -8.19 0.27 4.58
C PHE A 63 -8.05 1.68 4.02
N ARG A 64 -7.49 1.81 2.83
CA ARG A 64 -7.38 3.07 2.09
C ARG A 64 -8.16 2.95 0.79
N ASN A 65 -8.23 4.02 0.00
CA ASN A 65 -9.00 3.99 -1.24
C ASN A 65 -8.37 3.07 -2.27
N GLY A 66 -7.05 3.16 -2.45
CA GLY A 66 -6.30 2.41 -3.46
C GLY A 66 -5.73 1.07 -3.00
N MET A 67 -5.72 0.81 -1.69
CA MET A 67 -4.87 -0.23 -1.11
C MET A 67 -5.27 -0.59 0.30
N LEU A 68 -4.81 -1.76 0.75
CA LEU A 68 -4.72 -2.10 2.16
C LEU A 68 -3.29 -1.93 2.64
N ASN A 69 -3.07 -1.19 3.72
CA ASN A 69 -1.77 -1.18 4.40
C ASN A 69 -1.80 -2.17 5.58
N ILE A 70 -0.90 -3.16 5.55
CA ILE A 70 -0.84 -4.25 6.52
C ILE A 70 0.40 -4.08 7.40
N SER A 71 0.22 -4.07 8.72
CA SER A 71 1.28 -3.88 9.72
C SER A 71 1.21 -4.96 10.80
N PRO A 72 2.16 -5.91 10.87
CA PRO A 72 2.16 -6.98 11.88
C PRO A 72 2.21 -6.49 13.33
N ILE A 73 2.95 -5.40 13.60
CA ILE A 73 2.99 -4.75 14.91
C ILE A 73 1.77 -3.85 15.17
N GLY A 74 1.12 -3.37 14.10
CA GLY A 74 0.06 -2.36 14.16
C GLY A 74 0.59 -0.93 13.99
N ARG A 75 -0.10 -0.08 13.23
CA ARG A 75 0.37 1.30 12.91
C ARG A 75 0.32 2.27 14.09
N SER A 76 -0.45 1.97 15.14
CA SER A 76 -0.53 2.80 16.34
C SER A 76 0.65 2.63 17.30
N CYS A 77 1.72 1.92 16.91
CA CYS A 77 2.96 1.82 17.66
C CYS A 77 3.74 3.13 17.74
N THR A 78 4.50 3.29 18.81
CA THR A 78 5.35 4.48 19.04
C THR A 78 6.57 4.47 18.11
N PRO A 79 7.26 5.60 17.92
CA PRO A 79 8.49 5.66 17.13
C PRO A 79 9.57 4.66 17.59
N GLU A 80 9.73 4.47 18.91
CA GLU A 80 10.69 3.54 19.48
C GLU A 80 10.32 2.09 19.15
N GLU A 81 9.03 1.75 19.24
CA GLU A 81 8.50 0.44 18.89
C GLU A 81 8.63 0.15 17.39
N ARG A 82 8.53 1.19 16.54
CA ARG A 82 8.78 1.06 15.09
C ARG A 82 10.22 0.66 14.80
N ILE A 83 11.17 1.27 15.50
CA ILE A 83 12.60 0.96 15.37
C ILE A 83 12.85 -0.47 15.84
N GLU A 84 12.34 -0.84 17.01
CA GLU A 84 12.49 -2.20 17.57
C GLU A 84 11.91 -3.27 16.62
N PHE A 85 10.70 -3.03 16.08
CA PHE A 85 10.12 -3.95 15.11
C PHE A 85 10.92 -4.01 13.81
N SER A 86 11.42 -2.87 13.32
CA SER A 86 12.23 -2.82 12.10
C SER A 86 13.51 -3.65 12.23
N GLU A 87 14.21 -3.56 13.38
CA GLU A 87 15.40 -4.37 13.62
C GLU A 87 15.08 -5.86 13.78
N LEU A 88 13.97 -6.19 14.46
CA LEU A 88 13.47 -7.56 14.54
C LEU A 88 13.12 -8.12 13.15
N ASP A 89 12.40 -7.33 12.35
CA ASP A 89 11.96 -7.72 11.01
C ASP A 89 13.13 -7.94 10.05
N LYS A 90 14.21 -7.15 10.15
CA LYS A 90 15.45 -7.40 9.38
C LYS A 90 16.05 -8.76 9.70
N LYS A 91 16.06 -9.15 10.98
CA LYS A 91 16.62 -10.43 11.44
C LYS A 91 15.72 -11.61 11.10
N GLU A 92 14.43 -11.49 11.40
CA GLU A 92 13.47 -12.60 11.35
C GLU A 92 12.70 -12.67 10.02
N ARG A 93 12.81 -11.63 9.17
CA ARG A 93 12.17 -11.49 7.85
C ARG A 93 10.65 -11.67 7.93
N ILE A 94 10.01 -11.07 8.93
CA ILE A 94 8.58 -11.27 9.26
C ILE A 94 7.69 -10.80 8.11
N ARG A 95 7.83 -9.54 7.68
CA ARG A 95 7.04 -8.97 6.58
C ARG A 95 7.30 -9.68 5.26
N GLU A 96 8.52 -10.14 5.03
CA GLU A 96 8.86 -10.88 3.82
C GLU A 96 8.16 -12.24 3.77
N LYS A 97 8.24 -13.02 4.85
CA LYS A 97 7.55 -14.31 4.97
C LYS A 97 6.04 -14.15 4.85
N PHE A 98 5.49 -13.07 5.40
CA PHE A 98 4.07 -12.76 5.30
C PHE A 98 3.67 -12.42 3.86
N VAL A 99 4.41 -11.53 3.18
CA VAL A 99 4.18 -11.23 1.76
C VAL A 99 4.30 -12.49 0.90
N ALA A 100 5.29 -13.36 1.14
CA ALA A 100 5.43 -14.61 0.40
C ALA A 100 4.25 -15.58 0.62
N ALA A 101 3.69 -15.61 1.84
CA ALA A 101 2.49 -16.39 2.12
C ALA A 101 1.26 -15.83 1.39
N LEU A 102 1.08 -14.50 1.39
CA LEU A 102 0.01 -13.83 0.65
C LEU A 102 0.12 -14.05 -0.86
N GLN A 103 1.33 -13.95 -1.42
CA GLN A 103 1.59 -14.20 -2.84
C GLN A 103 1.23 -15.62 -3.26
N ARG A 104 1.47 -16.60 -2.38
CA ARG A 104 1.09 -18.00 -2.63
C ARG A 104 -0.42 -18.19 -2.54
N GLU A 105 -1.05 -17.67 -1.49
CA GLU A 105 -2.47 -17.84 -1.24
C GLU A 105 -3.33 -17.17 -2.33
N PHE A 106 -2.97 -15.95 -2.71
CA PHE A 106 -3.72 -15.13 -3.67
C PHE A 106 -3.09 -15.12 -5.07
N ALA A 107 -2.34 -16.17 -5.41
CA ALA A 107 -1.73 -16.32 -6.73
C ALA A 107 -2.81 -16.24 -7.83
N GLY A 108 -2.56 -15.43 -8.86
CA GLY A 108 -3.50 -15.25 -9.98
C GLY A 108 -4.70 -14.34 -9.69
N LYS A 109 -4.81 -13.72 -8.50
CA LYS A 109 -5.89 -12.79 -8.15
C LYS A 109 -5.59 -11.33 -8.53
N GLY A 110 -4.54 -11.07 -9.30
CA GLY A 110 -4.19 -9.72 -9.76
C GLY A 110 -3.79 -8.77 -8.62
N LEU A 111 -3.13 -9.27 -7.57
CA LEU A 111 -2.67 -8.46 -6.43
C LEU A 111 -1.15 -8.22 -6.48
N ARG A 112 -0.74 -7.03 -6.07
CA ARG A 112 0.65 -6.65 -5.84
C ARG A 112 0.88 -6.32 -4.38
N PHE A 113 2.10 -6.59 -3.96
CA PHE A 113 2.56 -6.41 -2.59
C PHE A 113 3.81 -5.56 -2.61
N SER A 114 3.79 -4.42 -1.93
CA SER A 114 4.93 -3.51 -1.85
C SER A 114 5.36 -3.33 -0.41
N ARG A 115 6.56 -3.80 -0.07
CA ARG A 115 7.15 -3.52 1.24
C ARG A 115 7.67 -2.09 1.25
N GLY A 116 7.15 -1.27 2.18
CA GLY A 116 7.52 0.14 2.31
C GLY A 116 7.70 0.53 3.77
N GLY A 117 8.69 1.38 4.04
CA GLY A 117 8.97 1.87 5.38
C GLY A 117 9.37 0.77 6.38
N MET A 118 9.14 1.03 7.66
CA MET A 118 9.71 0.25 8.77
C MET A 118 8.82 -0.89 9.28
N ILE A 119 7.50 -0.76 9.17
CA ILE A 119 6.56 -1.63 9.91
C ILE A 119 5.50 -2.30 9.06
N SER A 120 5.26 -1.83 7.84
CA SER A 120 4.13 -2.28 7.03
C SER A 120 4.52 -2.62 5.59
N PHE A 121 3.53 -3.08 4.85
CA PHE A 121 3.55 -3.24 3.41
C PHE A 121 2.16 -2.94 2.86
N ASP A 122 2.08 -2.53 1.60
CA ASP A 122 0.85 -2.24 0.90
C ASP A 122 0.42 -3.43 0.03
N VAL A 123 -0.89 -3.65 -0.04
CA VAL A 123 -1.54 -4.60 -0.96
C VAL A 123 -2.51 -3.82 -1.84
N PHE A 124 -2.38 -3.97 -3.15
CA PHE A 124 -3.18 -3.23 -4.13
C PHE A 124 -3.32 -4.04 -5.43
N PRO A 125 -4.30 -3.71 -6.29
CA PRO A 125 -4.45 -4.39 -7.58
C PRO A 125 -3.24 -4.20 -8.50
N GLU A 126 -3.00 -5.14 -9.41
CA GLU A 126 -2.03 -4.96 -10.49
C GLU A 126 -2.34 -3.71 -11.32
N GLY A 127 -1.29 -2.97 -11.69
CA GLY A 127 -1.43 -1.71 -12.43
C GLY A 127 -1.77 -0.49 -11.55
N TRP A 128 -2.07 -0.66 -10.26
CA TRP A 128 -2.29 0.44 -9.31
C TRP A 128 -0.98 0.88 -8.62
N ASP A 129 0.17 0.66 -9.28
CA ASP A 129 1.43 1.28 -8.92
C ASP A 129 1.49 2.74 -9.42
N LYS A 130 2.59 3.45 -9.20
CA LYS A 130 2.73 4.88 -9.52
C LYS A 130 2.46 5.21 -10.99
N ARG A 131 2.49 4.25 -11.91
CA ARG A 131 2.12 4.48 -13.31
C ARG A 131 0.64 4.80 -13.48
N TYR A 132 -0.21 4.44 -12.51
CA TYR A 132 -1.66 4.69 -12.55
C TYR A 132 -2.01 6.19 -12.70
N CYS A 133 -1.20 7.09 -12.13
CA CYS A 133 -1.44 8.52 -12.28
C CYS A 133 -1.24 9.04 -13.71
N LEU A 134 -0.50 8.33 -14.56
CA LEU A 134 -0.22 8.77 -15.93
C LEU A 134 -1.47 8.78 -16.80
N ASN A 135 -2.44 7.90 -16.53
CA ASN A 135 -3.71 7.82 -17.27
C ASN A 135 -4.48 9.15 -17.32
N VAL A 136 -4.27 10.05 -16.34
CA VAL A 136 -4.95 11.36 -16.29
C VAL A 136 -4.11 12.47 -16.90
N LEU A 137 -2.84 12.20 -17.17
CA LEU A 137 -1.97 13.06 -17.96
C LEU A 137 -2.05 12.75 -19.46
N ASP A 138 -2.65 11.63 -19.87
CA ASP A 138 -2.77 11.27 -21.29
C ASP A 138 -3.56 12.30 -22.10
N ASP A 139 -4.59 12.92 -21.51
CA ASP A 139 -5.36 14.01 -22.13
C ASP A 139 -4.64 15.37 -22.06
N GLU A 140 -3.60 15.47 -21.23
CA GLU A 140 -2.80 16.67 -21.08
C GLU A 140 -1.67 16.64 -22.11
N ARG A 141 -1.60 17.67 -22.94
CA ARG A 141 -0.60 17.76 -24.02
C ARG A 141 0.78 18.13 -23.49
N PHE A 142 1.34 17.32 -22.60
CA PHE A 142 2.72 17.46 -22.13
C PHE A 142 3.67 16.82 -23.14
N ASP A 143 4.58 17.61 -23.69
CA ASP A 143 5.63 17.11 -24.59
C ASP A 143 6.64 16.21 -23.85
N THR A 144 6.82 16.42 -22.54
CA THR A 144 7.77 15.66 -21.72
C THR A 144 7.31 15.65 -20.26
N ILE A 145 7.36 14.47 -19.62
CA ILE A 145 7.08 14.28 -18.19
C ILE A 145 8.36 13.80 -17.50
N HIS A 146 8.85 14.58 -16.53
CA HIS A 146 10.01 14.21 -15.72
C HIS A 146 9.57 13.57 -14.39
N PHE A 147 10.07 12.37 -14.11
CA PHE A 147 9.84 11.67 -12.84
C PHE A 147 11.09 11.71 -11.95
N PHE A 148 10.92 12.16 -10.71
CA PHE A 148 11.95 12.15 -9.68
C PHE A 148 11.54 11.21 -8.55
N GLY A 149 12.37 10.19 -8.26
CA GLY A 149 12.09 9.18 -7.24
C GLY A 149 13.37 8.58 -6.67
N ASN A 150 13.25 7.95 -5.50
CA ASN A 150 14.38 7.40 -4.72
C ASN A 150 14.57 5.88 -4.86
N GLU A 151 13.59 5.16 -5.40
CA GLU A 151 13.63 3.71 -5.65
C GLU A 151 13.39 3.47 -7.14
N THR A 152 14.42 3.65 -7.96
CA THR A 152 14.36 3.69 -9.43
C THR A 152 15.29 2.68 -10.11
N THR A 153 15.72 1.64 -9.39
CA THR A 153 16.51 0.56 -9.97
C THR A 153 15.77 -0.09 -11.15
N PRO A 154 16.43 -0.32 -12.30
CA PRO A 154 15.86 -0.94 -13.50
C PRO A 154 15.28 -2.34 -13.26
#